data_AF-A0A7C5SPQ8-F1
#
_entry.id   AF-A0A7C5SPQ8-F1
#
_cell.length_a   1.000
_cell.length_b   1.000
_cell.length_c   1.000
_cell.angle_alpha   90.00
_cell.angle_beta   90.00
_cell.angle_gamma   90.00
#
_symmetry.space_group_name_H-M   'P 1'
#
loop_
_entity.id
_entity.type
_entity.pdbx_description
1 polymer ?
#
loop_
_entity_poly.entity_id
_entity_poly.type
_entity_poly.pdbx_seq_one_letter_code
_entity_poly.pdbx_strand_id
1 'polypeptide(L)'
;MALFERRDHLPLPPKGAKTYNTVCQYCNVGCGYKVYVWPVGEEGGPEKDQNAFGADFTNPQPPLVGLNYTETMHSVVQGRDGREYHVAIVPAQDSPINRGDYSIRGGTNALTTFSPTRGTQDRLRYPLLRLGDQFQAVTWQEALTLM
;
A
#
# COMPACT_ATOMS: atom_id res chain seq x y z
N MET A 1 1.27 -23.77 3.80
CA MET A 1 0.36 -22.68 4.19
C MET A 1 0.76 -21.44 3.39
N ALA A 2 -0.17 -20.72 2.77
CA ALA A 2 0.19 -19.50 2.03
C ALA A 2 0.66 -18.41 3.02
N LEU A 3 1.71 -17.66 2.66
CA LEU A 3 2.28 -16.59 3.50
C LEU A 3 1.37 -15.35 3.58
N PHE A 4 0.41 -15.23 2.67
CA PHE A 4 -0.61 -14.18 2.62
C PHE A 4 -1.93 -14.80 2.19
N GLU A 5 -3.02 -14.15 2.58
CA GLU A 5 -4.38 -14.53 2.17
C GLU A 5 -4.48 -14.47 0.65
N ARG A 6 -4.87 -15.58 0.02
CA ARG A 6 -5.21 -15.60 -1.40
C ARG A 6 -6.62 -15.08 -1.58
N ARG A 7 -6.81 -14.27 -2.61
CA ARG A 7 -8.12 -13.68 -2.91
C ARG A 7 -8.48 -13.97 -4.35
N ASP A 8 -9.71 -14.41 -4.55
CA ASP A 8 -10.25 -14.63 -5.90
C ASP A 8 -10.61 -13.30 -6.59
N HIS A 9 -10.70 -12.22 -5.82
CA HIS A 9 -11.02 -10.87 -6.28
C HIS A 9 -10.17 -9.82 -5.59
N LEU A 10 -9.70 -8.83 -6.35
CA LEU A 10 -9.07 -7.63 -5.83
C LEU A 10 -9.85 -6.41 -6.31
N PRO A 11 -10.17 -5.46 -5.39
CA PRO A 11 -11.00 -4.32 -5.75
C PRO A 11 -10.23 -3.40 -6.69
N LEU A 12 -10.79 -3.09 -7.85
CA LEU A 12 -10.18 -2.18 -8.81
C LEU A 12 -10.29 -0.72 -8.32
N PRO A 13 -9.23 0.10 -8.47
CA PRO A 13 -9.34 1.53 -8.21
C PRO A 13 -10.29 2.17 -9.23
N PRO A 14 -11.35 2.89 -8.80
CA PRO A 14 -12.22 3.63 -9.71
C PRO A 14 -11.44 4.76 -10.40
N LYS A 15 -11.90 5.20 -11.58
CA LYS A 15 -11.22 6.26 -12.39
C LYS A 15 -10.90 7.54 -11.59
N GLY A 16 -11.71 7.87 -10.59
CA GLY A 16 -11.53 9.02 -9.70
C GLY A 16 -10.67 8.76 -8.46
N ALA A 17 -10.05 7.59 -8.32
CA ALA A 17 -9.18 7.28 -7.19
C ALA A 17 -8.05 8.29 -7.06
N LYS A 18 -7.70 8.67 -5.83
CA LYS A 18 -6.59 9.59 -5.58
C LYS A 18 -5.29 8.87 -5.96
N THR A 19 -4.44 9.53 -6.74
CA THR A 19 -3.18 8.96 -7.21
C THR A 19 -1.99 9.75 -6.68
N TYR A 20 -0.96 9.03 -6.24
CA TYR A 20 0.32 9.59 -5.80
C TYR A 20 1.47 8.84 -6.46
N ASN A 21 2.61 9.52 -6.59
CA ASN A 21 3.86 8.86 -6.94
C ASN A 21 4.64 8.55 -5.66
N THR A 22 5.27 7.39 -5.61
CA THR A 22 6.23 7.06 -4.55
C THR A 22 7.40 6.25 -5.10
N VAL A 23 8.44 6.12 -4.28
CA VAL A 23 9.61 5.30 -4.57
C VAL A 23 9.57 4.07 -3.65
N CYS A 24 10.15 2.97 -4.12
CA CYS A 24 10.34 1.75 -3.34
C CYS A 24 11.00 2.05 -1.98
N GLN A 25 10.46 1.50 -0.90
CA GLN A 25 10.93 1.78 0.48
C GLN A 25 12.23 1.05 0.85
N TYR A 26 12.74 0.17 -0.01
CA TYR A 26 13.73 -0.83 0.38
C TYR A 26 15.14 -0.50 -0.12
N CYS A 27 15.53 -1.04 -1.29
CA CYS A 27 16.90 -0.95 -1.77
C CYS A 27 17.17 0.33 -2.55
N ASN A 28 18.45 0.64 -2.72
CA ASN A 28 18.96 1.83 -3.40
C ASN A 28 18.59 1.95 -4.89
N VAL A 29 18.05 0.92 -5.53
CA VAL A 29 17.59 0.97 -6.93
C VAL A 29 16.53 2.04 -7.12
N GLY A 30 15.67 2.27 -6.12
CA GLY A 30 14.70 3.37 -6.17
C GLY A 30 13.62 3.19 -7.23
N CYS A 31 13.12 1.97 -7.43
CA CYS A 31 12.01 1.71 -8.37
C CYS A 31 10.82 2.63 -8.08
N GLY A 32 10.19 3.16 -9.14
CA GLY A 32 9.01 4.02 -9.06
C GLY A 32 7.71 3.22 -8.94
N TYR A 33 6.78 3.75 -8.17
CA TYR A 33 5.46 3.19 -7.91
C TYR A 33 4.36 4.26 -8.03
N LYS A 34 3.17 3.84 -8.45
CA LYS A 34 1.93 4.61 -8.31
C LYS A 34 1.16 4.09 -7.10
N VAL A 35 0.61 5.01 -6.32
CA VAL A 35 -0.27 4.70 -5.18
C VAL A 35 -1.68 5.15 -5.55
N TYR A 36 -2.63 4.23 -5.57
CA TYR A 36 -4.04 4.51 -5.75
C TYR A 36 -4.76 4.37 -4.41
N VAL A 37 -5.55 5.37 -4.03
CA VAL A 37 -6.32 5.41 -2.78
C VAL A 37 -7.78 5.73 -3.06
N TRP A 38 -8.68 4.88 -2.58
CA TRP A 38 -10.12 5.08 -2.74
C TRP A 38 -10.92 4.50 -1.55
N PRO A 39 -12.13 5.00 -1.28
CA PRO A 39 -12.92 4.54 -0.13
C PRO A 39 -13.28 3.05 -0.23
N VAL A 40 -13.31 2.36 0.93
CA VAL A 40 -13.93 1.03 1.00
C VAL A 40 -15.42 1.12 0.69
N GLY A 41 -15.92 0.19 -0.13
CA GLY A 41 -17.29 0.20 -0.65
C GLY A 41 -17.43 0.86 -2.02
N GLU A 42 -16.35 1.45 -2.55
CA GLU A 42 -16.26 1.92 -3.92
C GLU A 42 -15.30 1.01 -4.71
N GLU A 43 -15.65 0.71 -5.95
CA GLU A 43 -14.81 -0.09 -6.84
C GLU A 43 -14.94 0.41 -8.29
N GLY A 44 -13.83 0.36 -9.02
CA GLY A 44 -13.84 0.52 -10.47
C GLY A 44 -14.43 -0.70 -11.16
N GLY A 45 -14.87 -0.51 -12.40
CA GLY A 45 -15.38 -1.60 -13.24
C GLY A 45 -14.30 -2.25 -14.09
N PRO A 46 -14.59 -3.43 -14.68
CA PRO A 46 -13.62 -4.18 -15.46
C PRO A 46 -13.31 -3.55 -16.81
N GLU A 47 -14.19 -2.70 -17.37
CA GLU A 47 -13.93 -2.04 -18.65
C GLU A 47 -12.86 -0.96 -18.53
N LYS A 48 -12.15 -0.72 -19.63
CA LYS A 48 -10.99 0.20 -19.71
C LYS A 48 -11.23 1.57 -19.11
N ASP A 49 -12.40 2.16 -19.34
CA ASP A 49 -12.75 3.51 -18.91
C ASP A 49 -13.38 3.58 -17.51
N GLN A 50 -13.57 2.43 -16.86
CA GLN A 50 -14.20 2.29 -15.54
C GLN A 50 -13.20 2.12 -14.39
N ASN A 51 -11.91 1.92 -14.67
CA ASN A 51 -10.86 1.79 -13.66
C ASN A 51 -9.67 2.74 -13.90
N ALA A 52 -8.91 3.03 -12.83
CA ALA A 52 -7.78 3.95 -12.88
C ALA A 52 -6.52 3.38 -13.51
N PHE A 53 -6.46 2.06 -13.77
CA PHE A 53 -5.36 1.46 -14.53
C PHE A 53 -5.50 1.72 -16.03
N GLY A 54 -6.71 2.03 -16.52
CA GLY A 54 -6.95 2.19 -17.94
C GLY A 54 -6.77 0.87 -18.70
N ALA A 55 -7.08 -0.26 -18.05
CA ALA A 55 -6.96 -1.61 -18.58
C ALA A 55 -8.34 -2.29 -18.69
N ASP A 56 -8.51 -3.14 -19.70
CA ASP A 56 -9.74 -3.91 -19.90
C ASP A 56 -9.59 -5.31 -19.28
N PHE A 57 -10.27 -5.55 -18.16
CA PHE A 57 -10.30 -6.80 -17.40
C PHE A 57 -11.47 -7.71 -17.76
N THR A 58 -12.26 -7.39 -18.80
CA THR A 58 -13.34 -8.29 -19.28
C THR A 58 -12.79 -9.57 -19.90
N ASN A 59 -11.50 -9.58 -20.23
CA ASN A 59 -10.77 -10.72 -20.78
C ASN A 59 -9.49 -11.00 -19.98
N PRO A 60 -9.01 -12.26 -19.96
CA PRO A 60 -7.72 -12.60 -19.37
C PRO A 60 -6.59 -11.74 -19.92
N GLN A 61 -5.77 -11.23 -19.01
CA GLN A 61 -4.67 -10.35 -19.37
C GLN A 61 -3.50 -11.12 -20.00
N PRO A 62 -2.78 -10.55 -20.98
CA PRO A 62 -1.56 -11.13 -21.50
C PRO A 62 -0.54 -11.40 -20.37
N PRO A 63 0.14 -12.55 -20.36
CA PRO A 63 1.16 -12.85 -19.35
C PRO A 63 2.22 -11.74 -19.29
N LEU A 64 2.69 -11.45 -18.08
CA LEU A 64 3.71 -10.45 -17.75
C LEU A 64 3.28 -8.99 -18.00
N VAL A 65 2.84 -8.66 -19.22
CA VAL A 65 2.53 -7.27 -19.63
C VAL A 65 1.22 -6.77 -19.03
N GLY A 66 0.23 -7.65 -18.87
CA GLY A 66 -1.07 -7.26 -18.31
C GLY A 66 -1.20 -7.49 -16.80
N LEU A 67 -0.08 -7.76 -16.09
CA LEU A 67 -0.10 -7.85 -14.63
C LEU A 67 -0.24 -6.45 -14.04
N ASN A 68 -1.45 -6.10 -13.62
CA ASN A 68 -1.74 -4.77 -13.07
C ASN A 68 -1.33 -4.68 -11.59
N TYR A 69 -1.75 -5.63 -10.76
CA TYR A 69 -1.31 -5.77 -9.37
C TYR A 69 -1.75 -7.11 -8.75
N THR A 70 -1.14 -7.47 -7.62
CA THR A 70 -1.39 -8.72 -6.87
C THR A 70 -1.88 -8.42 -5.45
N GLU A 71 -2.25 -9.45 -4.69
CA GLU A 71 -2.76 -9.32 -3.32
C GLU A 71 -1.76 -8.61 -2.40
N THR A 72 -0.46 -8.78 -2.63
CA THR A 72 0.61 -8.13 -1.86
C THR A 72 0.78 -6.64 -2.18
N MET A 73 0.22 -6.19 -3.30
CA MET A 73 0.22 -4.78 -3.71
C MET A 73 -1.03 -4.05 -3.26
N HIS A 74 -1.93 -4.71 -2.53
CA HIS A 74 -3.15 -4.13 -1.97
C HIS A 74 -3.15 -4.15 -0.45
N SER A 75 -3.77 -3.16 0.16
CA SER A 75 -4.04 -3.12 1.59
C SER A 75 -5.26 -2.24 1.88
N VAL A 76 -5.80 -2.35 3.10
CA VAL A 76 -6.78 -1.39 3.63
C VAL A 76 -6.14 -0.64 4.79
N VAL A 77 -6.36 0.67 4.82
CA VAL A 77 -5.88 1.59 5.85
C VAL A 77 -7.02 2.42 6.40
N GLN A 78 -6.91 2.88 7.64
CA GLN A 78 -7.81 3.87 8.20
C GLN A 78 -7.28 5.29 7.93
N GLY A 79 -8.11 6.12 7.33
CA GLY A 79 -7.84 7.54 7.11
C GLY A 79 -7.93 8.35 8.40
N ARG A 80 -7.45 9.59 8.35
CA ARG A 80 -7.54 10.53 9.50
C ARG A 80 -8.97 10.90 9.87
N ASP A 81 -9.89 10.75 8.93
CA ASP A 81 -11.33 10.93 9.09
C ASP A 81 -12.02 9.67 9.68
N GLY A 82 -11.24 8.64 10.04
CA GLY A 82 -11.74 7.40 10.63
C GLY A 82 -12.31 6.39 9.62
N ARG A 83 -12.44 6.77 8.34
CA ARG A 83 -12.96 5.91 7.28
C ARG A 83 -11.88 4.94 6.78
N GLU A 84 -12.31 3.81 6.25
CA GLU A 84 -11.40 2.85 5.62
C GLU A 84 -11.20 3.16 4.13
N TYR A 85 -9.97 2.97 3.68
CA TYR A 85 -9.55 3.19 2.30
C TYR A 85 -8.78 1.99 1.79
N HIS A 86 -9.09 1.57 0.58
CA HIS A 86 -8.21 0.72 -0.20
C HIS A 86 -6.97 1.51 -0.62
N VAL A 87 -5.82 0.84 -0.60
CA VAL A 87 -4.54 1.36 -1.06
C VAL A 87 -3.89 0.30 -1.95
N ALA A 88 -3.73 0.61 -3.23
CA ALA A 88 -2.92 -0.18 -4.15
C ALA A 88 -1.60 0.52 -4.42
N ILE A 89 -0.46 -0.16 -4.22
CA ILE A 89 0.88 0.37 -4.52
C ILE A 89 1.47 -0.49 -5.62
N VAL A 90 1.42 0.02 -6.85
CA VAL A 90 1.72 -0.75 -8.07
C VAL A 90 2.97 -0.19 -8.75
N PRO A 91 3.80 -1.05 -9.37
CA PRO A 91 5.00 -0.59 -10.09
C PRO A 91 4.61 0.34 -11.23
N ALA A 92 5.29 1.49 -11.31
CA ALA A 92 4.99 2.50 -12.31
C ALA A 92 5.56 2.09 -13.68
N GLN A 93 4.69 1.93 -14.69
CA GLN A 93 5.10 1.62 -16.06
C GLN A 93 5.90 2.78 -16.70
N ASP A 94 5.56 4.01 -16.32
CA ASP A 94 6.21 5.25 -16.76
C ASP A 94 7.52 5.55 -16.02
N SER A 95 7.93 4.71 -15.06
CA SER A 95 9.20 4.88 -14.35
C SER A 95 10.39 4.51 -15.26
N PRO A 96 11.37 5.40 -15.45
CA PRO A 96 12.55 5.10 -16.26
C PRO A 96 13.46 4.04 -15.63
N ILE A 97 13.31 3.80 -14.32
CA ILE A 97 14.15 2.87 -13.53
C ILE A 97 13.68 1.43 -13.72
N ASN A 98 12.40 1.15 -13.44
CA ASN A 98 11.86 -0.20 -13.39
C ASN A 98 10.86 -0.52 -14.50
N ARG A 99 10.27 0.47 -15.18
CA ARG A 99 9.39 0.27 -16.34
C ARG A 99 8.27 -0.76 -16.09
N GLY A 100 7.66 -0.70 -14.90
CA GLY A 100 6.62 -1.64 -14.47
C GLY A 100 7.13 -2.92 -13.80
N ASP A 101 8.43 -3.20 -13.78
CA ASP A 101 9.01 -4.34 -13.07
C ASP A 101 9.14 -4.05 -11.56
N TYR A 102 9.24 -5.11 -10.75
CA TYR A 102 9.37 -5.01 -9.31
C TYR A 102 10.08 -6.21 -8.67
N SER A 103 10.85 -5.91 -7.62
CA SER A 103 11.35 -6.97 -6.73
C SER A 103 10.25 -7.46 -5.80
N ILE A 104 10.40 -8.68 -5.26
CA ILE A 104 9.47 -9.24 -4.27
C ILE A 104 9.26 -8.32 -3.05
N ARG A 105 10.30 -7.58 -2.64
CA ARG A 105 10.22 -6.58 -1.57
C ARG A 105 9.29 -5.44 -1.97
N GLY A 106 9.56 -4.82 -3.13
CA GLY A 106 8.75 -3.71 -3.63
C GLY A 106 7.30 -4.09 -3.93
N GLY A 107 7.05 -5.31 -4.39
CA GLY A 107 5.71 -5.87 -4.58
C GLY A 107 4.91 -6.06 -3.27
N THR A 108 5.54 -5.85 -2.11
CA THR A 108 4.89 -5.87 -0.79
C THR A 108 4.79 -4.49 -0.14
N ASN A 109 5.10 -3.40 -0.86
CA ASN A 109 5.02 -2.04 -0.33
C ASN A 109 3.65 -1.75 0.33
N ALA A 110 2.54 -2.20 -0.26
CA ALA A 110 1.21 -2.00 0.29
C ALA A 110 0.99 -2.73 1.62
N LEU A 111 1.58 -3.93 1.81
CA LEU A 111 1.48 -4.66 3.07
C LEU A 111 2.15 -3.92 4.24
N THR A 112 3.07 -2.99 3.96
CA THR A 112 3.72 -2.18 5.00
C THR A 112 2.82 -1.09 5.57
N THR A 113 1.74 -0.70 4.89
CA THR A 113 0.86 0.37 5.36
C THR A 113 0.29 0.04 6.73
N PHE A 114 0.20 1.05 7.61
CA PHE A 114 -0.31 0.82 8.96
C PHE A 114 -1.77 0.37 8.95
N SER A 115 -2.06 -0.66 9.73
CA SER A 115 -3.39 -1.13 10.04
C SER A 115 -3.41 -1.74 11.44
N PRO A 116 -4.46 -1.47 12.25
CA PRO A 116 -4.57 -1.98 13.60
C PRO A 116 -4.90 -3.48 13.69
N THR A 117 -5.23 -4.12 12.56
CA THR A 117 -5.63 -5.55 12.50
C THR A 117 -4.58 -6.44 11.84
N ARG A 118 -3.42 -5.89 11.48
CA ARG A 118 -2.31 -6.59 10.81
C ARG A 118 -1.03 -6.46 11.64
N GLY A 119 0.01 -7.23 11.30
CA GLY A 119 1.32 -7.14 11.97
C GLY A 119 1.95 -5.73 11.96
N THR A 120 1.51 -4.86 11.07
CA THR A 120 1.89 -3.43 11.08
C THR A 120 1.39 -2.65 12.31
N GLN A 121 0.55 -3.25 13.16
CA GLN A 121 0.10 -2.67 14.44
C GLN A 121 1.26 -2.40 15.42
N ASP A 122 2.40 -3.07 15.22
CA ASP A 122 3.62 -2.95 16.03
C ASP A 122 4.39 -1.63 15.78
N ARG A 123 3.96 -0.81 14.79
CA ARG A 123 4.54 0.52 14.59
C ARG A 123 4.34 1.37 15.85
N LEU A 124 5.41 2.05 16.28
CA LEU A 124 5.37 2.97 17.41
C LEU A 124 4.34 4.09 17.19
N ARG A 125 3.49 4.30 18.20
CA ARG A 125 2.43 5.33 18.20
C ARG A 125 2.72 6.48 19.16
N TYR A 126 3.55 6.26 20.16
CA TYR A 126 3.89 7.22 21.21
C TYR A 126 5.40 7.18 21.47
N PRO A 127 6.00 8.29 21.94
CA PRO A 127 7.33 8.26 22.52
C PRO A 127 7.41 7.27 23.69
N LEU A 128 8.52 6.55 23.78
CA LEU A 128 8.77 5.59 24.84
C LEU A 128 10.01 6.02 25.65
N LEU A 129 9.86 6.11 26.97
CA LEU A 129 10.95 6.34 27.91
C LEU A 129 11.27 5.05 28.65
N ARG A 130 12.56 4.70 28.75
CA ARG A 130 12.99 3.55 29.56
C ARG A 130 13.08 3.96 31.03
N LEU A 131 12.30 3.32 31.89
CA LEU A 131 12.31 3.49 33.34
C LEU A 131 12.66 2.15 33.98
N GLY A 132 13.90 2.05 34.50
CA GLY A 132 14.47 0.77 34.92
C GLY A 132 14.53 -0.22 33.75
N ASP A 133 13.80 -1.34 33.88
CA ASP A 133 13.78 -2.44 32.90
C ASP A 133 12.56 -2.44 31.97
N GLN A 134 11.76 -1.37 31.96
CA GLN A 134 10.55 -1.28 31.15
C GLN A 134 10.51 0.00 30.30
N PHE A 135 9.80 -0.06 29.18
CA PHE A 135 9.43 1.12 28.40
C PHE A 135 8.03 1.59 28.81
N GLN A 136 7.91 2.88 29.13
CA GLN A 136 6.63 3.53 29.40
C GLN A 136 6.34 4.58 28.33
N ALA A 137 5.08 4.65 27.90
CA ALA A 137 4.63 5.69 27.00
C ALA A 137 4.61 7.04 27.72
N VAL A 138 5.20 8.06 27.11
CA VAL A 138 5.23 9.43 27.63
C VAL A 138 4.67 10.38 26.58
N THR A 139 4.32 11.60 27.00
CA THR A 139 3.89 12.65 26.06
C THR A 139 5.06 13.12 25.20
N TRP A 140 4.74 13.71 24.04
CA TRP A 140 5.75 14.36 23.21
C TRP A 140 6.47 15.49 23.96
N GLN A 141 5.78 16.24 24.81
CA GLN A 141 6.39 17.31 25.60
C GLN A 141 7.42 16.76 26.60
N GLU A 142 7.09 15.70 27.34
CA GLU A 142 8.02 15.04 28.26
C GLU A 142 9.23 14.47 27.51
N ALA A 143 9.00 13.76 26.39
CA ALA A 143 10.07 13.20 25.57
C ALA A 143 11.03 14.28 25.04
N LEU A 144 10.49 15.41 24.54
CA LEU A 144 11.28 16.52 24.03
C LEU A 144 12.02 17.29 25.13
N THR A 145 11.52 17.30 26.36
CA THR A 145 12.16 17.98 27.50
C THR A 145 13.37 17.20 28.02
N LEU A 146 13.41 15.88 27.82
CA LEU A 146 14.47 14.99 28.31
C LEU A 146 15.59 14.69 27.30
N MET A 147 15.39 15.02 26.02
CA MET A 147 16.43 14.91 24.97
C MET A 147 17.45 16.03 25.07
#